data_AF-A0A9W5VIY4-F1
#
_entry.id   AF-A0A9W5VIY4-F1
#
_cell.length_a   1.000
_cell.length_b   1.000
_cell.length_c   1.000
_cell.angle_alpha   90.00
_cell.angle_beta   90.00
_cell.angle_gamma   90.00
#
_symmetry.space_group_name_H-M   'P 1'
#
loop_
_entity.id
_entity.type
_entity.pdbx_description
1 polymer ?
#
loop_
_entity_poly.entity_id
_entity_poly.type
_entity_poly.pdbx_seq_one_letter_code
_entity_poly.pdbx_strand_id
1 'polypeptide(L)' 'MQLTKLEKIGIVSSILVAVGEDALAKHIDLQRLEEEFGPIVNGATEKECGEATLSVLNKMIASLLEDKG' A
#
# COMPACT_ATOMS: atom_id res chain seq x y z
N MET A 1 -13.10 -0.13 -7.34
CA MET A 1 -11.69 -0.07 -7.77
C MET A 1 -10.96 -1.40 -7.50
N GLN A 2 -10.23 -1.96 -8.48
CA GLN A 2 -9.38 -3.14 -8.29
C GLN A 2 -7.90 -2.75 -8.18
N LEU A 3 -7.24 -3.22 -7.12
CA LEU A 3 -5.82 -2.96 -6.84
C LEU A 3 -4.97 -4.23 -6.97
N THR A 4 -3.75 -4.09 -7.48
CA THR A 4 -2.73 -5.14 -7.49
C THR A 4 -2.19 -5.40 -6.08
N LYS A 5 -1.43 -6.50 -5.91
CA LYS A 5 -0.79 -6.78 -4.62
C LYS A 5 0.20 -5.68 -4.23
N LEU A 6 1.05 -5.23 -5.16
CA LEU A 6 2.06 -4.19 -4.90
C LEU A 6 1.42 -2.84 -4.56
N GLU A 7 0.31 -2.49 -5.23
CA GLU A 7 -0.47 -1.28 -4.90
C GLU A 7 -1.07 -1.35 -3.49
N LYS A 8 -1.63 -2.50 -3.10
CA LYS A 8 -2.18 -2.70 -1.75
C LYS A 8 -1.10 -2.61 -0.68
N ILE A 9 0.06 -3.23 -0.91
CA ILE A 9 1.19 -3.16 0.01
C ILE A 9 1.66 -1.71 0.15
N GLY A 10 1.80 -0.97 -0.96
CA GLY A 10 2.16 0.45 -0.93
C GLY A 10 1.22 1.31 -0.08
N ILE A 11 -0.10 1.07 -0.15
CA ILE A 11 -1.08 1.74 0.72
C ILE A 11 -0.83 1.38 2.19
N VAL A 12 -0.70 0.08 2.50
CA VAL A 12 -0.53 -0.36 3.88
C VAL A 12 0.76 0.19 4.48
N SER A 13 1.88 0.10 3.77
CA SER A 13 3.15 0.71 4.18
C SER A 13 3.02 2.21 4.41
N SER A 14 2.29 2.92 3.54
CA SER A 14 2.05 4.36 3.72
C SER A 14 1.24 4.68 4.99
N ILE A 15 0.25 3.84 5.32
CA ILE A 15 -0.52 3.98 6.58
C ILE A 15 0.37 3.71 7.79
N LEU A 16 1.21 2.67 7.74
CA LEU A 16 2.16 2.35 8.81
C LEU A 16 3.12 3.51 9.08
N VAL A 17 3.66 4.12 8.02
CA VAL A 17 4.54 5.29 8.11
C VAL A 17 3.79 6.50 8.65
N ALA A 18 2.57 6.77 8.19
CA ALA A 18 1.81 7.95 8.58
C ALA A 18 1.29 7.91 10.03
N VAL A 19 0.87 6.73 10.49
CA VAL A 19 0.27 6.53 11.83
C VAL A 19 1.33 6.12 12.85
N GLY A 20 2.36 5.41 12.42
CA GLY A 20 3.38 4.81 13.27
C GLY A 20 3.08 3.34 13.58
N GLU A 21 4.10 2.49 13.43
CA GLU A 21 4.01 1.04 13.66
C GLU A 21 3.60 0.72 15.11
N ASP A 22 4.21 1.38 16.11
CA ASP A 22 3.88 1.16 17.54
C ASP A 22 2.41 1.42 17.88
N ALA A 23 1.80 2.41 17.21
CA ALA A 23 0.40 2.73 17.40
C ALA A 23 -0.51 1.64 16.83
N LEU A 24 -0.09 1.01 15.72
CA LEU A 24 -0.85 -0.02 15.02
C LEU A 24 -0.56 -1.44 15.50
N ALA A 25 0.61 -1.71 16.10
CA ALA A 25 1.02 -3.03 16.59
C ALA A 25 0.05 -3.64 17.62
N LYS A 26 -0.77 -2.82 18.28
CA LYS A 26 -1.82 -3.27 19.22
C LYS A 26 -3.11 -3.74 18.54
N HIS A 27 -3.27 -3.42 17.27
CA HIS A 27 -4.50 -3.61 16.49
C HIS A 27 -4.32 -4.53 15.29
N ILE A 28 -3.09 -4.63 14.76
CA ILE A 28 -2.77 -5.45 13.60
C ILE A 28 -1.48 -6.24 13.85
N ASP A 29 -1.41 -7.42 13.23
CA ASP A 29 -0.23 -8.28 13.26
C ASP A 29 0.80 -7.80 12.22
N LEU A 30 1.73 -6.96 12.69
CA LEU A 30 2.79 -6.41 11.85
C LEU A 30 3.80 -7.47 11.42
N GLN A 31 4.03 -8.49 12.25
CA GLN A 31 4.97 -9.56 11.92
C GLN A 31 4.48 -10.35 10.71
N ARG A 32 3.19 -10.72 10.72
CA ARG A 32 2.57 -11.41 9.58
C ARG A 32 2.60 -10.56 8.31
N LEU A 33 2.49 -9.24 8.45
CA LEU A 33 2.57 -8.29 7.33
C LEU A 33 3.97 -8.32 6.69
N GLU A 34 5.02 -8.32 7.50
CA GLU A 34 6.40 -8.43 7.03
C GLU A 34 6.69 -9.80 6.41
N GLU A 35 6.23 -10.89 7.04
CA GLU A 35 6.44 -12.25 6.54
C GLU A 35 5.73 -12.51 5.19
N GLU A 36 4.48 -12.07 5.04
CA GLU A 36 3.70 -12.33 3.82
C GLU A 36 4.06 -11.37 2.67
N PHE A 37 4.40 -10.11 2.96
CA PHE A 37 4.57 -9.09 1.91
C PHE A 37 6.00 -8.59 1.75
N GLY A 38 6.87 -8.76 2.75
CA GLY A 38 8.30 -8.44 2.65
C GLY A 38 8.98 -9.05 1.42
N PRO A 39 8.76 -10.34 1.09
CA PRO A 39 9.31 -10.95 -0.12
C PRO A 39 8.83 -10.30 -1.42
N ILE A 40 7.60 -9.79 -1.46
CA ILE A 40 7.01 -9.14 -2.64
C ILE A 40 7.66 -7.77 -2.86
N VAL A 41 7.86 -7.01 -1.78
CA VAL A 41 8.54 -5.71 -1.84
C VAL A 41 10.02 -5.88 -2.19
N ASN A 42 10.70 -6.83 -1.54
CA ASN A 42 12.12 -7.11 -1.77
C ASN A 42 12.41 -7.66 -3.17
N GLY A 43 11.43 -8.30 -3.79
CA GLY A 43 11.51 -8.80 -5.17
C GLY A 43 11.14 -7.77 -6.23
N ALA A 44 10.57 -6.63 -5.86
CA ALA A 44 10.15 -5.59 -6.79
C ALA A 44 11.31 -4.64 -7.12
N THR A 45 11.41 -4.26 -8.38
CA THR A 45 12.35 -3.21 -8.83
C THR A 45 11.84 -1.82 -8.44
N GLU A 46 12.75 -0.85 -8.36
CA GLU A 46 12.39 0.57 -8.15
C GLU A 46 11.36 1.05 -9.18
N LYS A 47 11.51 0.61 -10.43
CA LYS A 47 10.57 0.91 -11.51
C LYS A 47 9.18 0.36 -11.22
N GLU A 48 9.06 -0.90 -10.84
CA GLU A 48 7.75 -1.53 -10.52
C GLU A 48 7.08 -0.87 -9.31
N CYS A 49 7.87 -0.51 -8.29
CA CYS A 49 7.38 0.24 -7.14
C CYS A 49 6.88 1.64 -7.54
N GLY A 50 7.62 2.34 -8.41
CA GLY A 50 7.22 3.64 -8.96
C GLY A 50 5.93 3.56 -9.79
N GLU A 51 5.83 2.58 -10.68
CA GLU A 51 4.65 2.34 -11.50
C GLU A 51 3.42 1.99 -10.66
N ALA A 52 3.58 1.11 -9.66
CA ALA A 52 2.51 0.78 -8.73
C ALA A 52 2.06 1.99 -7.90
N THR A 53 3.01 2.83 -7.46
CA THR A 53 2.70 4.05 -6.70
C THR A 53 1.89 5.05 -7.54
N LEU A 54 2.34 5.33 -8.77
CA LEU A 54 1.62 6.22 -9.69
C LEU A 54 0.24 5.67 -10.04
N SER A 55 0.15 4.37 -10.30
CA SER A 55 -1.10 3.70 -10.63
C SER A 55 -2.10 3.79 -9.47
N VAL A 56 -1.69 3.48 -8.23
CA VAL A 56 -2.60 3.54 -7.08
C VAL A 56 -3.07 4.97 -6.79
N LEU A 57 -2.19 5.96 -6.90
CA LEU A 57 -2.56 7.37 -6.69
C LEU A 57 -3.60 7.83 -7.72
N ASN A 58 -3.38 7.52 -9.00
CA ASN A 58 -4.34 7.88 -10.05
C ASN A 58 -5.71 7.21 -9.83
N LYS A 59 -5.73 5.94 -9.46
CA LYS A 59 -7.00 5.24 -9.17
C LYS A 59 -7.72 5.81 -7.95
N MET A 60 -6.99 6.19 -6.90
CA MET A 60 -7.57 6.83 -5.71
C MET A 60 -8.14 8.22 -6.05
N ILE A 61 -7.41 9.03 -6.81
CA ILE A 61 -7.89 10.34 -7.28
C ILE A 61 -9.16 10.17 -8.12
N ALA A 62 -9.17 9.24 -9.07
CA ALA A 62 -10.34 8.97 -9.89
C ALA A 62 -11.54 8.55 -9.02
N SER A 63 -11.35 7.61 -8.08
CA SER A 63 -12.40 7.17 -7.17
C SER A 63 -12.99 8.32 -6.34
N LEU A 64 -12.15 9.22 -5.82
CA LEU A 64 -12.61 10.38 -5.04
C LEU A 64 -13.35 11.43 -5.88
N LEU A 65 -13.07 11.50 -7.17
CA LEU A 65 -13.74 12.41 -8.11
C LEU A 65 -15.05 11.81 -8.64
N GLU A 66 -15.11 10.49 -8.81
CA GLU A 66 -16.33 9.76 -9.19
C GLU A 66 -17.41 9.84 -8.10
N ASP A 67 -17.03 9.86 -6.82
CA ASP A 67 -17.95 10.05 -5.68
C ASP A 67 -18.58 11.46 -5.59
N LYS A 68 -18.26 12.37 -6.52
CA LYS A 68 -18.88 13.70 -6.64
C LYS A 68 -20.02 13.78 -7.69
N GLY A 69 -20.43 12.64 -8.25
CA GLY A 69 -21.52 12.51 -9.24
C GLY A 69 -22.86 12.11 -8.63
#